data_AF-A0A960ZQD2-F1
#
_entry.id   AF-A0A960ZQD2-F1
#
_cell.length_a   1.000
_cell.length_b   1.000
_cell.length_c   1.000
_cell.angle_alpha   90.00
_cell.angle_beta   90.00
_cell.angle_gamma   90.00
#
_symmetry.space_group_name_H-M   'P 1'
#
loop_
_entity.id
_entity.type
_entity.pdbx_description
1 polymer ?
#
loop_
_entity_poly.entity_id
_entity_poly.type
_entity_poly.pdbx_seq_one_letter_code
_entity_poly.pdbx_strand_id
1 'polypeptide(L)'
;MPKGFRKLSCLALGLALGQAALFAEESGALDFADLKRPEHDYWNRTPKDPFTLIKDDLEAGRLGLDESSEKAYLTSLLKALKIPASSQTLVYSTTSLQLRLISPRSPRAIYFNDEIYLGYVPGGKIEIVSIDPELGAIFYIFDIPKAGVRPVAERSQRCMNCHSDEDTREVPGLVIKSVVPGPTGGSLESYRRGLTGHEIPLSERFGGWHVTGGENLGKHWGNLTGRLSPAGLQTEPLPPGERFDWAIFPVATSDVLAHLLHEHQAGFVNRVVETHYRLRTALANG
;
A
#
# COMPACT_ATOMS: atom_id res chain seq x y z
N MET A 1 -49.72 -4.73 70.67
CA MET A 1 -49.13 -3.37 70.55
C MET A 1 -49.15 -2.96 69.09
N PRO A 2 -49.55 -1.72 68.77
CA PRO A 2 -50.09 -1.34 67.47
C PRO A 2 -49.06 -0.59 66.60
N LYS A 3 -49.42 -0.34 65.34
CA LYS A 3 -49.02 0.73 64.39
C LYS A 3 -49.03 0.10 62.98
N GLY A 4 -49.95 0.40 62.07
CA GLY A 4 -50.54 1.69 61.74
C GLY A 4 -49.52 2.47 60.92
N PHE A 5 -49.73 2.62 59.61
CA PHE A 5 -49.80 3.92 58.94
C PHE A 5 -50.17 3.76 57.46
N ARG A 6 -51.25 4.45 57.09
CA ARG A 6 -51.74 4.67 55.73
C ARG A 6 -51.26 6.07 55.31
N LYS A 7 -50.80 6.17 54.06
CA LYS A 7 -50.75 7.34 53.14
C LYS A 7 -50.04 8.63 53.60
N LEU A 8 -49.12 9.12 52.75
CA LEU A 8 -49.21 10.48 52.19
C LEU A 8 -48.45 10.58 50.86
N SER A 9 -49.01 11.33 49.92
CA SER A 9 -48.55 11.59 48.55
C SER A 9 -47.19 12.29 48.49
N CYS A 10 -46.47 12.07 47.38
CA CYS A 10 -45.79 13.18 46.69
C CYS A 10 -45.82 12.92 45.19
N LEU A 11 -46.58 13.79 44.51
CA LEU A 11 -46.54 14.06 43.09
C LEU A 11 -45.09 14.44 42.73
N ALA A 12 -44.43 13.71 41.85
CA ALA A 12 -43.19 14.14 41.22
C ALA A 12 -43.38 14.04 39.71
N LEU A 13 -43.61 15.21 39.11
CA LEU A 13 -43.70 15.48 37.70
C LEU A 13 -42.29 15.30 37.09
N GLY A 14 -42.01 14.12 36.55
CA GLY A 14 -40.78 13.85 35.82
C GLY A 14 -41.00 14.05 34.32
N LEU A 15 -40.48 15.14 33.76
CA LEU A 15 -40.38 15.39 32.33
C LEU A 15 -39.72 14.18 31.64
N ALA A 16 -40.49 13.43 30.85
CA ALA A 16 -39.93 12.51 29.87
C ALA A 16 -39.41 13.32 28.68
N LEU A 17 -38.21 13.88 28.80
CA LEU A 17 -37.45 14.33 27.65
C LEU A 17 -36.95 13.09 26.92
N GLY A 18 -37.77 12.60 25.99
CA GLY A 18 -37.33 11.65 24.99
C GLY A 18 -36.25 12.28 24.13
N GLN A 19 -34.99 12.07 24.48
CA GLN A 19 -33.92 12.17 23.50
C GLN A 19 -34.02 10.92 22.63
N ALA A 20 -34.82 11.03 21.57
CA ALA A 20 -34.61 10.21 20.39
C ALA A 20 -33.21 10.58 19.88
N ALA A 21 -32.21 9.79 20.26
CA ALA A 21 -30.94 9.80 19.57
C ALA A 21 -31.25 9.40 18.12
N LEU A 22 -31.27 10.40 17.24
CA LEU A 22 -31.17 10.22 15.80
C LEU A 22 -29.79 9.58 15.56
N PHE A 23 -29.73 8.26 15.61
CA PHE A 23 -28.75 7.52 14.84
C PHE A 23 -29.19 7.65 13.38
N ALA A 24 -28.81 8.77 12.76
CA ALA A 24 -28.75 8.82 11.31
C ALA A 24 -27.78 7.71 10.89
N GLU A 25 -28.30 6.64 10.30
CA GLU A 25 -27.48 5.68 9.56
C GLU A 25 -26.65 6.46 8.54
N GLU A 26 -25.34 6.42 8.72
CA GLU A 26 -24.34 7.05 7.86
C GLU A 26 -24.31 6.33 6.50
N SER A 27 -25.34 6.52 5.67
CA SER A 27 -25.30 6.13 4.27
C SER A 27 -24.37 7.03 3.43
N GLY A 28 -23.70 8.01 4.07
CA GLY A 28 -22.69 8.92 3.52
C GLY A 28 -21.24 8.57 3.87
N ALA A 29 -20.95 7.35 4.35
CA ALA A 29 -19.67 7.00 4.98
C ALA A 29 -18.40 7.24 4.14
N LEU A 30 -18.50 7.33 2.80
CA LEU A 30 -17.38 7.58 1.88
C LEU A 30 -17.72 8.48 0.68
N ASP A 31 -18.73 9.36 0.79
CA ASP A 31 -19.08 10.28 -0.31
C ASP A 31 -17.89 11.16 -0.78
N PHE A 32 -16.95 11.43 0.14
CA PHE A 32 -15.71 12.15 -0.16
C PHE A 32 -14.72 11.37 -1.03
N ALA A 33 -14.92 10.07 -1.26
CA ALA A 33 -13.99 9.22 -1.98
C ALA A 33 -14.38 8.98 -3.45
N ASP A 34 -15.52 9.49 -3.91
CA ASP A 34 -15.90 9.35 -5.33
C ASP A 34 -14.98 10.18 -6.24
N LEU A 35 -14.00 9.50 -6.81
CA LEU A 35 -12.97 10.06 -7.68
C LEU A 35 -13.50 10.82 -8.90
N LYS A 36 -14.76 10.60 -9.28
CA LYS A 36 -15.41 11.24 -10.45
C LYS A 36 -16.12 12.54 -10.11
N ARG A 37 -16.33 12.85 -8.82
CA ARG A 37 -16.99 14.10 -8.43
C ARG A 37 -16.19 15.32 -8.92
N PRO A 38 -16.85 16.43 -9.31
CA PRO A 38 -16.19 17.58 -9.92
C PRO A 38 -15.03 18.17 -9.12
N GLU A 39 -15.10 18.18 -7.79
CA GLU A 39 -14.04 18.68 -6.90
C GLU A 39 -12.80 17.76 -6.85
N HIS A 40 -12.97 16.48 -7.21
CA HIS A 40 -11.89 15.50 -7.27
C HIS A 40 -11.34 15.38 -8.69
N ASP A 41 -12.24 15.12 -9.65
CA ASP A 41 -12.00 14.97 -11.09
C ASP A 41 -10.69 14.25 -11.41
N TYR A 42 -10.44 13.17 -10.67
CA TYR A 42 -9.12 12.55 -10.56
C TYR A 42 -8.57 12.10 -11.91
N TRP A 43 -9.46 11.64 -12.80
CA TRP A 43 -9.09 11.08 -14.09
C TRP A 43 -8.78 12.14 -15.15
N ASN A 44 -9.44 13.29 -15.10
CA ASN A 44 -9.32 14.30 -16.15
C ASN A 44 -8.35 15.43 -15.79
N ARG A 45 -8.07 15.64 -14.50
CA ARG A 45 -7.06 16.60 -14.05
C ARG A 45 -5.65 16.16 -14.46
N THR A 46 -4.86 17.12 -14.95
CA THR A 46 -3.44 16.92 -15.28
C THR A 46 -2.65 16.69 -13.98
N PRO A 47 -2.00 15.52 -13.83
CA PRO A 47 -1.16 15.26 -12.67
C PRO A 47 0.07 16.18 -12.65
N LYS A 48 0.52 16.51 -11.44
CA LYS A 48 1.70 17.31 -11.10
C LYS A 48 2.68 16.51 -10.22
N ASP A 49 2.45 15.21 -10.04
CA ASP A 49 3.34 14.33 -9.31
C ASP A 49 4.75 14.28 -9.95
N PRO A 50 5.81 13.99 -9.17
CA PRO A 50 7.18 14.05 -9.66
C PRO A 50 7.48 13.16 -10.87
N PHE A 51 6.87 11.98 -10.98
CA PHE A 51 7.06 11.10 -12.13
C PHE A 51 6.44 11.67 -13.41
N THR A 52 5.26 12.28 -13.35
CA THR A 52 4.64 12.97 -14.50
C THR A 52 5.57 14.02 -15.08
N LEU A 53 6.28 14.77 -14.24
CA LEU A 53 7.17 15.85 -14.68
C LEU A 53 8.38 15.37 -15.49
N ILE A 54 8.76 14.10 -15.37
CA ILE A 54 9.89 13.52 -16.12
C ILE A 54 9.45 12.45 -17.14
N LYS A 55 8.16 12.14 -17.21
CA LYS A 55 7.61 11.05 -18.02
C LYS A 55 7.98 11.23 -19.49
N ASP A 56 7.86 12.44 -20.03
CA ASP A 56 8.18 12.71 -21.43
C ASP A 56 9.69 12.52 -21.71
N ASP A 57 10.55 12.81 -20.75
CA ASP A 57 11.99 12.58 -20.87
C ASP A 57 12.31 11.08 -20.84
N LEU A 58 11.60 10.31 -20.01
CA LEU A 58 11.69 8.85 -19.97
C LEU A 58 11.30 8.24 -21.34
N GLU A 59 10.14 8.59 -21.86
CA GLU A 59 9.60 8.03 -23.11
C GLU A 59 10.41 8.47 -24.34
N ALA A 60 10.96 9.68 -24.33
CA ALA A 60 11.85 10.14 -25.38
C ALA A 60 13.30 9.61 -25.25
N GLY A 61 13.64 8.96 -24.13
CA GLY A 61 14.99 8.48 -23.85
C GLY A 61 16.01 9.58 -23.51
N ARG A 62 15.54 10.76 -23.07
CA ARG A 62 16.38 11.89 -22.67
C ARG A 62 17.04 11.71 -21.30
N LEU A 63 16.58 10.73 -20.51
CA LEU A 63 17.15 10.39 -19.20
C LEU A 63 18.50 9.65 -19.28
N GLY A 64 18.92 9.16 -20.46
CA GLY A 64 20.20 8.48 -20.64
C GLY A 64 20.34 7.20 -19.79
N LEU A 65 19.25 6.43 -19.68
CA LEU A 65 19.22 5.21 -18.86
C LEU A 65 20.08 4.10 -19.49
N ASP A 66 20.67 3.27 -18.63
CA ASP A 66 21.53 2.17 -19.03
C ASP A 66 20.70 0.95 -19.44
N GLU A 67 20.58 0.69 -20.74
CA GLU A 67 19.78 -0.41 -21.29
C GLU A 67 20.58 -1.74 -21.43
N SER A 68 21.78 -1.85 -20.84
CA SER A 68 22.64 -3.04 -20.98
C SER A 68 22.11 -4.29 -20.28
N SER A 69 21.29 -4.12 -19.24
CA SER A 69 20.60 -5.19 -18.52
C SER A 69 19.44 -4.61 -17.71
N GLU A 70 18.49 -5.45 -17.28
CA GLU A 70 17.40 -4.98 -16.41
C GLU A 70 17.91 -4.33 -15.12
N LYS A 71 18.95 -4.90 -14.50
CA LYS A 71 19.55 -4.35 -13.28
C LYS A 71 20.23 -3.00 -13.53
N ALA A 72 20.94 -2.85 -14.64
CA ALA A 72 21.57 -1.59 -15.01
C ALA A 72 20.50 -0.50 -15.31
N TYR A 73 19.43 -0.89 -15.99
CA TYR A 73 18.29 -0.02 -16.26
C TYR A 73 17.62 0.41 -14.97
N LEU A 74 17.30 -0.53 -14.08
CA LEU A 74 16.74 -0.26 -12.77
C LEU A 74 17.65 0.69 -11.97
N THR A 75 18.95 0.41 -11.90
CA THR A 75 19.91 1.21 -11.13
C THR A 75 20.00 2.65 -11.66
N SER A 76 20.04 2.83 -12.98
CA SER A 76 20.08 4.16 -13.61
C SER A 76 18.74 4.90 -13.46
N LEU A 77 17.61 4.20 -13.53
CA LEU A 77 16.27 4.76 -13.31
C LEU A 77 16.10 5.21 -11.85
N LEU A 78 16.49 4.40 -10.87
CA LEU A 78 16.48 4.79 -9.45
C LEU A 78 17.29 6.07 -9.22
N LYS A 79 18.47 6.20 -9.86
CA LYS A 79 19.28 7.41 -9.80
C LYS A 79 18.58 8.62 -10.42
N ALA A 80 17.94 8.47 -11.58
CA ALA A 80 17.19 9.54 -12.24
C ALA A 80 16.00 10.01 -11.38
N LEU A 81 15.32 9.07 -10.72
CA LEU A 81 14.20 9.32 -9.80
C LEU A 81 14.63 9.76 -8.41
N LYS A 82 15.94 9.79 -8.11
CA LYS A 82 16.50 10.05 -6.77
C LYS A 82 15.91 9.11 -5.71
N ILE A 83 15.72 7.85 -6.07
CA ILE A 83 15.30 6.79 -5.15
C ILE A 83 16.55 6.07 -4.65
N PRO A 84 16.82 6.04 -3.34
CA PRO A 84 17.99 5.36 -2.82
C PRO A 84 17.83 3.84 -2.98
N ALA A 85 18.82 3.17 -3.56
CA ALA A 85 18.81 1.71 -3.68
C ALA A 85 18.72 0.99 -2.32
N SER A 86 19.13 1.64 -1.23
CA SER A 86 19.00 1.14 0.14
C SER A 86 17.55 1.07 0.65
N SER A 87 16.58 1.69 -0.03
CA SER A 87 15.14 1.54 0.27
C SER A 87 14.55 0.20 -0.18
N GLN A 88 15.36 -0.66 -0.79
CA GLN A 88 14.92 -1.94 -1.33
C GLN A 88 14.20 -2.78 -0.28
N THR A 89 12.99 -3.19 -0.64
CA THR A 89 12.22 -4.23 0.06
C THR A 89 11.79 -5.28 -0.96
N LEU A 90 11.80 -6.56 -0.58
CA LEU A 90 11.49 -7.67 -1.47
C LEU A 90 10.20 -8.39 -1.05
N VAL A 91 9.31 -8.59 -2.02
CA VAL A 91 7.99 -9.22 -1.87
C VAL A 91 7.95 -10.50 -2.69
N TYR A 92 7.59 -11.62 -2.06
CA TYR A 92 7.38 -12.90 -2.76
C TYR A 92 5.92 -13.37 -2.77
N SER A 93 5.02 -12.66 -2.08
CA SER A 93 3.57 -12.89 -2.19
C SER A 93 3.01 -12.37 -3.52
N THR A 94 2.02 -13.06 -4.05
CA THR A 94 1.35 -12.70 -5.31
C THR A 94 0.27 -11.63 -5.12
N THR A 95 0.62 -10.53 -4.46
CA THR A 95 -0.27 -9.40 -4.12
C THR A 95 -0.06 -8.21 -5.08
N SER A 96 0.06 -8.51 -6.38
CA SER A 96 0.40 -7.55 -7.44
C SER A 96 -0.34 -7.87 -8.74
N LEU A 97 -0.47 -6.87 -9.62
CA LEU A 97 -0.99 -7.03 -10.98
C LEU A 97 -0.18 -8.05 -11.81
N GLN A 98 1.09 -8.26 -11.46
CA GLN A 98 2.04 -9.16 -12.13
C GLN A 98 2.19 -10.51 -11.43
N LEU A 99 1.16 -10.98 -10.71
CA LEU A 99 1.15 -12.17 -9.86
C LEU A 99 1.78 -13.45 -10.47
N ARG A 100 1.72 -13.63 -11.80
CA ARG A 100 2.28 -14.83 -12.47
C ARG A 100 3.80 -14.88 -12.48
N LEU A 101 4.48 -13.75 -12.27
CA LEU A 101 5.93 -13.63 -12.29
C LEU A 101 6.55 -13.59 -10.89
N ILE A 102 5.71 -13.50 -9.86
CA ILE A 102 6.14 -13.30 -8.48
C ILE A 102 6.01 -14.60 -7.70
N SER A 103 7.08 -15.00 -7.03
CA SER A 103 7.11 -16.18 -6.17
C SER A 103 8.28 -16.11 -5.20
N PRO A 104 8.39 -17.04 -4.22
CA PRO A 104 9.60 -17.18 -3.40
C PRO A 104 10.92 -17.31 -4.18
N ARG A 105 10.86 -17.74 -5.45
CA ARG A 105 12.04 -17.88 -6.33
C ARG A 105 12.30 -16.67 -7.23
N SER A 106 11.34 -15.76 -7.33
CA SER A 106 11.38 -14.58 -8.19
C SER A 106 10.62 -13.47 -7.48
N PRO A 107 11.19 -12.87 -6.43
CA PRO A 107 10.52 -11.80 -5.70
C PRO A 107 10.46 -10.52 -6.53
N ARG A 108 9.40 -9.73 -6.33
CA ARG A 108 9.32 -8.32 -6.76
C ARG A 108 10.11 -7.47 -5.78
N ALA A 109 10.77 -6.43 -6.26
CA ALA A 109 11.36 -5.40 -5.42
C ALA A 109 10.49 -4.13 -5.40
N ILE A 110 10.38 -3.49 -4.24
CA ILE A 110 9.87 -2.13 -4.08
C ILE A 110 11.02 -1.24 -3.59
N TYR A 111 11.17 -0.08 -4.21
CA TYR A 111 12.09 0.99 -3.82
C TYR A 111 11.29 2.27 -3.64
N PHE A 112 11.73 3.17 -2.77
CA PHE A 112 11.00 4.40 -2.52
C PHE A 112 11.89 5.54 -2.03
N ASN A 113 11.45 6.76 -2.33
CA ASN A 113 11.82 7.96 -1.59
C ASN A 113 10.55 8.53 -0.91
N ASP A 114 10.50 9.82 -0.64
CA ASP A 114 9.34 10.43 0.04
C ASP A 114 8.11 10.60 -0.87
N GLU A 115 8.28 10.59 -2.19
CA GLU A 115 7.22 10.96 -3.14
C GLU A 115 6.98 9.89 -4.23
N ILE A 116 7.93 8.99 -4.47
CA ILE A 116 7.89 8.00 -5.55
C ILE A 116 8.22 6.62 -4.99
N TYR A 117 7.37 5.65 -5.34
CA TYR A 117 7.51 4.23 -5.06
C TYR A 117 7.63 3.47 -6.39
N LEU A 118 8.73 2.75 -6.58
CA LEU A 118 9.02 1.99 -7.77
C LEU A 118 8.95 0.49 -7.47
N GLY A 119 8.06 -0.21 -8.16
CA GLY A 119 8.02 -1.66 -8.22
C GLY A 119 8.80 -2.20 -9.41
N TYR A 120 9.66 -3.19 -9.17
CA TYR A 120 10.42 -3.91 -10.19
C TYR A 120 10.12 -5.41 -10.10
N VAL A 121 9.55 -5.96 -11.17
CA VAL A 121 9.33 -7.41 -11.32
C VAL A 121 10.34 -7.95 -12.32
N PRO A 122 11.27 -8.86 -11.92
CA PRO A 122 12.22 -9.47 -12.83
C PRO A 122 11.53 -10.12 -14.05
N GLY A 123 11.98 -9.79 -15.26
CA GLY A 123 11.36 -10.28 -16.51
C GLY A 123 9.93 -9.79 -16.75
N GLY A 124 9.47 -8.80 -15.98
CA GLY A 124 8.13 -8.21 -16.07
C GLY A 124 8.16 -6.74 -16.44
N LYS A 125 7.45 -5.92 -15.66
CA LYS A 125 7.26 -4.49 -15.87
C LYS A 125 7.72 -3.69 -14.65
N ILE A 126 8.03 -2.43 -14.90
CA ILE A 126 8.18 -1.41 -13.87
C ILE A 126 6.79 -0.86 -13.52
N GLU A 127 6.51 -0.75 -12.23
CA GLU A 127 5.34 -0.12 -11.66
C GLU A 127 5.80 1.13 -10.91
N ILE A 128 5.07 2.25 -11.03
CA ILE A 128 5.37 3.49 -10.30
C ILE A 128 4.12 3.94 -9.58
N VAL A 129 4.26 4.30 -8.32
CA VAL A 129 3.32 5.14 -7.59
C VAL A 129 4.02 6.46 -7.31
N SER A 130 3.42 7.57 -7.73
CA SER A 130 3.99 8.90 -7.57
C SER A 130 2.94 9.79 -6.90
N ILE A 131 3.30 10.44 -5.81
CA ILE A 131 2.35 11.17 -4.96
C ILE A 131 2.13 12.58 -5.54
N ASP A 132 0.92 12.83 -6.02
CA ASP A 132 0.48 14.15 -6.44
C ASP A 132 0.02 14.98 -5.23
N PRO A 133 0.43 16.24 -5.10
CA PRO A 133 0.06 17.09 -3.95
C PRO A 133 -1.45 17.36 -3.84
N GLU A 134 -2.21 17.24 -4.92
CA GLU A 134 -3.64 17.53 -4.98
C GLU A 134 -4.50 16.28 -5.23
N LEU A 135 -4.01 15.35 -6.06
CA LEU A 135 -4.75 14.16 -6.50
C LEU A 135 -4.45 12.90 -5.68
N GLY A 136 -3.39 12.89 -4.87
CA GLY A 136 -2.92 11.69 -4.18
C GLY A 136 -2.10 10.78 -5.10
N ALA A 137 -2.11 9.48 -4.86
CA ALA A 137 -1.25 8.56 -5.59
C ALA A 137 -1.64 8.45 -7.09
N ILE A 138 -0.65 8.59 -7.98
CA ILE A 138 -0.78 8.39 -9.43
C ILE A 138 0.01 7.15 -9.84
N PHE A 139 -0.62 6.27 -10.62
CA PHE A 139 -0.13 4.93 -10.91
C PHE A 139 0.29 4.79 -12.37
N TYR A 140 1.57 4.48 -12.59
CA TYR A 140 2.12 4.20 -13.91
C TYR A 140 2.65 2.78 -14.01
N ILE A 141 2.61 2.21 -15.22
CA ILE A 141 3.23 0.93 -15.53
C ILE A 141 3.84 0.94 -16.93
N PHE A 142 5.02 0.34 -17.10
CA PHE A 142 5.70 0.23 -18.39
C PHE A 142 6.63 -0.99 -18.46
N ASP A 143 6.92 -1.43 -19.68
CA ASP A 143 7.89 -2.49 -19.93
C ASP A 143 9.31 -2.06 -19.55
N ILE A 144 10.09 -2.99 -19.00
CA ILE A 144 11.54 -2.81 -18.89
C ILE A 144 12.10 -2.76 -20.32
N PRO A 145 12.69 -1.64 -20.75
CA PRO A 145 13.15 -1.49 -22.12
C PRO A 145 14.20 -2.52 -22.51
N LYS A 146 14.06 -3.03 -23.73
CA LYS A 146 15.15 -3.69 -24.45
C LYS A 146 15.85 -2.66 -25.31
N ALA A 147 17.14 -2.87 -25.58
CA ALA A 147 17.96 -1.96 -26.37
C ALA A 147 17.23 -1.45 -27.62
N GLY A 148 17.05 -0.12 -27.71
CA GLY A 148 16.43 0.55 -28.86
C GLY A 148 14.89 0.60 -28.85
N VAL A 149 14.23 0.08 -27.81
CA VAL A 149 12.77 0.21 -27.62
C VAL A 149 12.52 1.23 -26.52
N ARG A 150 11.73 2.27 -26.80
CA ARG A 150 11.37 3.26 -25.79
C ARG A 150 10.23 2.77 -24.90
N PRO A 151 10.28 2.99 -23.58
CA PRO A 151 9.16 2.69 -22.70
C PRO A 151 7.98 3.60 -23.02
N VAL A 152 6.77 3.11 -22.76
CA VAL A 152 5.55 3.91 -22.72
C VAL A 152 4.91 3.71 -21.35
N ALA A 153 4.90 4.77 -20.54
CA ALA A 153 4.36 4.77 -19.19
C ALA A 153 2.87 5.06 -19.22
N GLU A 154 2.08 3.99 -19.08
CA GLU A 154 0.61 4.08 -19.04
C GLU A 154 0.13 4.45 -17.64
N ARG A 155 -0.72 5.48 -17.52
CA ARG A 155 -1.48 5.73 -16.27
C ARG A 155 -2.56 4.67 -16.12
N SER A 156 -2.30 3.63 -15.33
CA SER A 156 -3.14 2.44 -15.32
C SER A 156 -4.33 2.54 -14.36
N GLN A 157 -5.53 2.31 -14.88
CA GLN A 157 -6.74 2.18 -14.04
C GLN A 157 -6.76 0.87 -13.25
N ARG A 158 -6.05 -0.17 -13.73
CA ARG A 158 -6.05 -1.50 -13.09
C ARG A 158 -5.40 -1.50 -11.71
N CYS A 159 -4.48 -0.57 -11.45
CA CYS A 159 -3.86 -0.38 -10.14
C CYS A 159 -4.88 0.08 -9.09
N MET A 160 -5.89 0.87 -9.50
CA MET A 160 -6.92 1.40 -8.59
C MET A 160 -7.80 0.31 -7.98
N ASN A 161 -7.92 -0.85 -8.64
CA ASN A 161 -8.66 -2.00 -8.10
C ASN A 161 -8.15 -2.44 -6.72
N CYS A 162 -6.92 -2.11 -6.35
CA CYS A 162 -6.40 -2.33 -5.00
C CYS A 162 -6.09 -1.01 -4.28
N HIS A 163 -5.65 0.01 -5.02
CA HIS A 163 -5.11 1.25 -4.46
C HIS A 163 -6.15 2.37 -4.20
N SER A 164 -7.42 2.12 -4.51
CA SER A 164 -8.55 2.95 -4.10
C SER A 164 -9.70 2.04 -3.64
N ASP A 165 -9.42 1.24 -2.62
CA ASP A 165 -10.34 0.25 -2.05
C ASP A 165 -10.29 0.37 -0.51
N GLU A 166 -10.81 -0.63 0.21
CA GLU A 166 -10.97 -0.64 1.66
C GLU A 166 -9.70 -0.20 2.43
N ASP A 167 -8.51 -0.69 2.02
CA ASP A 167 -7.22 -0.39 2.68
C ASP A 167 -6.83 1.10 2.65
N THR A 168 -7.33 1.84 1.66
CA THR A 168 -7.06 3.27 1.47
C THR A 168 -8.30 4.12 1.69
N ARG A 169 -9.39 3.53 2.21
CA ARG A 169 -10.70 4.20 2.36
C ARG A 169 -11.18 4.82 1.04
N GLU A 170 -10.97 4.07 -0.04
CA GLU A 170 -11.40 4.38 -1.41
C GLU A 170 -10.74 5.60 -2.06
N VAL A 171 -9.79 6.28 -1.39
CA VAL A 171 -8.97 7.34 -2.02
C VAL A 171 -7.68 6.76 -2.64
N PRO A 172 -7.06 7.42 -3.64
CA PRO A 172 -5.85 6.91 -4.31
C PRO A 172 -4.65 6.91 -3.36
N GLY A 173 -4.26 5.73 -2.87
CA GLY A 173 -3.27 5.60 -1.79
C GLY A 173 -2.28 4.45 -1.96
N LEU A 174 -1.45 4.27 -0.93
CA LEU A 174 -0.43 3.23 -0.83
C LEU A 174 -0.99 2.01 -0.11
N VAL A 175 -0.73 0.83 -0.65
CA VAL A 175 -1.22 -0.44 -0.12
C VAL A 175 -0.04 -1.35 0.22
N ILE A 176 -0.01 -1.83 1.45
CA ILE A 176 0.99 -2.79 1.91
C ILE A 176 0.25 -3.97 2.55
N LYS A 177 0.28 -5.13 1.89
CA LYS A 177 -0.32 -6.36 2.42
C LYS A 177 0.69 -7.16 3.24
N SER A 178 0.20 -7.80 4.30
CA SER A 178 0.93 -8.83 5.07
C SER A 178 0.14 -10.12 4.98
N VAL A 179 0.67 -11.10 4.26
CA VAL A 179 -0.01 -12.38 3.99
C VAL A 179 0.96 -13.52 4.19
N VAL A 180 0.53 -14.67 4.73
CA VAL A 180 1.37 -15.87 4.66
C VAL A 180 1.09 -16.55 3.33
N PRO A 181 2.05 -16.60 2.38
CA PRO A 181 1.82 -17.25 1.11
C PRO A 181 2.17 -18.73 1.17
N GLY A 182 1.54 -19.50 0.29
CA GLY A 182 1.92 -20.87 0.00
C GLY A 182 3.26 -20.96 -0.76
N PRO A 183 3.72 -22.18 -1.07
CA PRO A 183 5.01 -22.39 -1.75
C PRO A 183 5.14 -21.73 -3.12
N THR A 184 4.01 -21.39 -3.76
CA THR A 184 3.94 -20.71 -5.06
C THR A 184 3.69 -19.19 -4.96
N GLY A 185 3.59 -18.63 -3.74
CA GLY A 185 3.38 -17.19 -3.52
C GLY A 185 1.91 -16.78 -3.30
N GLY A 186 0.94 -17.66 -3.56
CA GLY A 186 -0.49 -17.39 -3.34
C GLY A 186 -0.84 -17.24 -1.86
N SER A 187 -1.61 -16.20 -1.50
CA SER A 187 -1.99 -15.92 -0.11
C SER A 187 -2.85 -17.03 0.51
N LEU A 188 -2.44 -17.54 1.67
CA LEU A 188 -3.20 -18.53 2.45
C LEU A 188 -3.93 -17.87 3.63
N GLU A 189 -3.29 -16.88 4.24
CA GLU A 189 -3.80 -16.12 5.37
C GLU A 189 -3.45 -14.64 5.20
N SER A 190 -4.31 -13.74 5.67
CA SER A 190 -4.12 -12.30 5.54
C SER A 190 -4.21 -11.61 6.89
N TYR A 191 -3.20 -10.81 7.18
CA TYR A 191 -3.09 -10.01 8.39
C TYR A 191 -3.31 -8.55 7.98
N ARG A 192 -4.04 -7.78 8.80
CA ARG A 192 -4.32 -6.33 8.65
C ARG A 192 -5.18 -5.90 7.43
N ARG A 193 -6.39 -6.44 7.28
CA ARG A 193 -7.35 -5.92 6.27
C ARG A 193 -7.86 -4.54 6.66
N GLY A 194 -7.91 -3.59 5.73
CA GLY A 194 -8.44 -2.25 5.97
C GLY A 194 -7.55 -1.34 6.84
N LEU A 195 -6.30 -1.76 7.11
CA LEU A 195 -5.37 -1.01 7.95
C LEU A 195 -4.06 -0.77 7.19
N THR A 196 -3.54 0.45 7.30
CA THR A 196 -2.24 0.84 6.73
C THR A 196 -1.50 1.71 7.73
N GLY A 197 -0.20 1.48 7.92
CA GLY A 197 0.63 2.36 8.72
C GLY A 197 1.47 1.70 9.81
N HIS A 198 2.35 2.50 10.39
CA HIS A 198 3.28 2.08 11.44
C HIS A 198 2.63 1.80 12.81
N GLU A 199 1.33 2.00 12.97
CA GLU A 199 0.58 1.63 14.17
C GLU A 199 0.30 0.13 14.26
N ILE A 200 0.33 -0.58 13.11
CA ILE A 200 0.02 -2.01 13.06
C ILE A 200 1.06 -2.77 13.88
N PRO A 201 0.72 -3.66 14.81
CA PRO A 201 1.73 -4.38 15.61
C PRO A 201 2.74 -5.14 14.73
N LEU A 202 4.02 -5.17 15.11
CA LEU A 202 5.05 -5.92 14.37
C LEU A 202 4.69 -7.42 14.19
N SER A 203 3.95 -7.98 15.14
CA SER A 203 3.40 -9.35 15.10
C SER A 203 2.39 -9.61 13.99
N GLU A 204 1.97 -8.58 13.25
CA GLU A 204 1.05 -8.66 12.13
C GLU A 204 1.68 -8.20 10.80
N ARG A 205 2.98 -7.86 10.80
CA ARG A 205 3.67 -7.33 9.62
C ARG A 205 4.53 -8.36 8.89
N PHE A 206 4.99 -7.95 7.71
CA PHE A 206 6.00 -8.59 6.86
C PHE A 206 5.63 -9.93 6.25
N GLY A 207 4.39 -10.42 6.42
CA GLY A 207 3.96 -11.66 5.76
C GLY A 207 4.09 -11.54 4.24
N GLY A 208 4.84 -12.45 3.62
CA GLY A 208 5.06 -12.45 2.17
C GLY A 208 6.24 -11.58 1.72
N TRP A 209 7.02 -11.07 2.67
CA TRP A 209 8.20 -10.24 2.44
C TRP A 209 9.46 -10.94 2.93
N HIS A 210 10.55 -10.78 2.17
CA HIS A 210 11.88 -11.06 2.71
C HIS A 210 12.30 -9.90 3.60
N VAL A 211 12.81 -10.19 4.79
CA VAL A 211 13.27 -9.20 5.76
C VAL A 211 14.67 -9.58 6.23
N THR A 212 15.63 -8.67 6.14
CA THR A 212 16.99 -8.83 6.66
C THR A 212 17.22 -7.87 7.83
N GLY A 213 18.06 -8.25 8.81
CA GLY A 213 18.35 -7.42 9.99
C GLY A 213 17.21 -7.32 11.02
N GLY A 214 16.16 -8.15 10.88
CA GLY A 214 14.96 -8.13 11.71
C GLY A 214 14.98 -9.07 12.91
N GLU A 215 16.11 -9.73 13.22
CA GLU A 215 16.19 -10.83 14.19
C GLU A 215 15.77 -10.42 15.61
N ASN A 216 15.89 -9.13 15.93
CA ASN A 216 15.57 -8.57 17.26
C ASN A 216 14.18 -7.93 17.37
N LEU A 217 13.35 -7.97 16.32
CA LEU A 217 12.01 -7.36 16.33
C LEU A 217 10.94 -8.15 17.10
N GLY A 218 11.26 -9.36 17.56
CA GLY A 218 10.28 -10.27 18.14
C GLY A 218 9.42 -10.94 17.07
N LYS A 219 8.18 -11.30 17.41
CA LYS A 219 7.27 -12.02 16.50
C LYS A 219 6.90 -11.13 15.30
N HIS A 220 7.02 -11.69 14.09
CA HIS A 220 6.51 -11.14 12.82
C HIS A 220 6.31 -12.26 11.79
N TRP A 221 5.74 -11.95 10.61
CA TRP A 221 5.44 -12.95 9.56
C TRP A 221 6.42 -12.97 8.38
N GLY A 222 7.44 -12.10 8.39
CA GLY A 222 8.51 -12.10 7.38
C GLY A 222 9.30 -13.39 7.32
N ASN A 223 9.84 -13.71 6.15
CA ASN A 223 10.64 -14.91 5.88
C ASN A 223 9.93 -16.23 6.19
N LEU A 224 8.61 -16.28 5.96
CA LEU A 224 7.80 -17.48 6.16
C LEU A 224 6.98 -17.82 4.91
N THR A 225 6.83 -19.11 4.66
CA THR A 225 5.78 -19.65 3.80
C THR A 225 4.87 -20.53 4.63
N GLY A 226 3.72 -20.94 4.08
CA GLY A 226 2.82 -21.83 4.79
C GLY A 226 2.19 -22.91 3.92
N ARG A 227 1.51 -23.84 4.60
CA ARG A 227 0.62 -24.83 4.00
C ARG A 227 -0.62 -24.96 4.88
N LEU A 228 -1.78 -25.13 4.25
CA LEU A 228 -3.01 -25.45 4.97
C LEU A 228 -3.04 -26.95 5.29
N SER A 229 -3.42 -27.26 6.52
CA SER A 229 -3.63 -28.63 7.01
C SER A 229 -4.95 -28.69 7.80
N PRO A 230 -5.48 -29.89 8.11
CA PRO A 230 -6.63 -30.02 9.02
C PRO A 230 -6.42 -29.38 10.40
N ALA A 231 -5.16 -29.21 10.84
CA ALA A 231 -4.80 -28.55 12.10
C ALA A 231 -4.63 -27.02 11.98
N GLY A 232 -4.89 -26.45 10.80
CA GLY A 232 -4.72 -25.03 10.51
C GLY A 232 -3.46 -24.74 9.66
N LEU A 233 -3.09 -23.46 9.61
CA LEU A 233 -1.91 -22.97 8.90
C LEU A 233 -0.63 -23.45 9.59
N GLN A 234 0.19 -24.20 8.86
CA GLN A 234 1.53 -24.57 9.29
C GLN A 234 2.54 -23.73 8.51
N THR A 235 3.49 -23.11 9.21
CA THR A 235 4.51 -22.24 8.59
C THR A 235 5.86 -22.93 8.47
N GLU A 236 6.57 -22.66 7.38
CA GLU A 236 7.94 -23.11 7.09
C GLU A 236 8.84 -21.88 6.88
N PRO A 237 10.05 -21.85 7.47
CA PRO A 237 11.02 -20.79 7.22
C PRO A 237 11.38 -20.64 5.73
N LEU A 238 11.58 -19.39 5.32
CA LEU A 238 12.07 -19.01 4.00
C LEU A 238 13.16 -17.94 4.15
N PRO A 239 14.40 -18.35 4.50
CA PRO A 239 15.50 -17.40 4.67
C PRO A 239 15.78 -16.60 3.38
N PRO A 240 15.99 -15.28 3.47
CA PRO A 240 16.31 -14.44 2.30
C PRO A 240 17.54 -14.93 1.54
N GLY A 241 17.43 -15.02 0.21
CA GLY A 241 18.52 -15.43 -0.67
C GLY A 241 18.71 -16.93 -0.88
N GLU A 242 17.96 -17.80 -0.18
CA GLU A 242 18.07 -19.26 -0.42
C GLU A 242 17.36 -19.73 -1.68
N ARG A 243 16.39 -18.96 -2.17
CA ARG A 243 15.50 -19.36 -3.27
C ARG A 243 15.59 -18.48 -4.50
N PHE A 244 16.30 -17.36 -4.40
CA PHE A 244 16.51 -16.39 -5.47
C PHE A 244 17.95 -15.85 -5.39
N ASP A 245 18.44 -15.26 -6.49
CA ASP A 245 19.77 -14.67 -6.55
C ASP A 245 19.73 -13.16 -6.24
N TRP A 246 20.50 -12.73 -5.24
CA TRP A 246 20.64 -11.30 -4.91
C TRP A 246 21.24 -10.48 -6.05
N ALA A 247 22.01 -11.10 -6.95
CA ALA A 247 22.64 -10.42 -8.07
C ALA A 247 21.63 -9.76 -9.02
N ILE A 248 20.35 -10.18 -8.97
CA ILE A 248 19.23 -9.58 -9.73
C ILE A 248 18.97 -8.13 -9.28
N PHE A 249 19.21 -7.80 -8.01
CA PHE A 249 18.85 -6.50 -7.42
C PHE A 249 20.06 -5.58 -7.18
N PRO A 250 19.87 -4.25 -7.09
CA PRO A 250 20.94 -3.30 -6.81
C PRO A 250 21.67 -3.54 -5.49
N VAL A 251 20.97 -4.01 -4.44
CA VAL A 251 21.56 -4.33 -3.13
C VAL A 251 21.18 -5.74 -2.67
N ALA A 252 22.06 -6.37 -1.89
CA ALA A 252 21.86 -7.72 -1.36
C ALA A 252 21.17 -7.72 0.02
N THR A 253 20.13 -6.91 0.18
CA THR A 253 19.37 -6.77 1.43
C THR A 253 17.91 -6.43 1.16
N SER A 254 17.06 -6.70 2.14
CA SER A 254 15.67 -6.24 2.21
C SER A 254 15.46 -5.73 3.63
N ASP A 255 16.18 -4.65 3.93
CA ASP A 255 16.53 -4.26 5.29
C ASP A 255 15.30 -3.85 6.10
N VAL A 256 15.22 -4.33 7.33
CA VAL A 256 14.12 -4.06 8.24
C VAL A 256 13.82 -2.56 8.41
N LEU A 257 14.84 -1.70 8.38
CA LEU A 257 14.64 -0.25 8.46
C LEU A 257 13.86 0.27 7.25
N ALA A 258 14.16 -0.21 6.05
CA ALA A 258 13.42 0.14 4.84
C ALA A 258 11.94 -0.30 4.95
N HIS A 259 11.68 -1.51 5.47
CA HIS A 259 10.30 -1.96 5.72
C HIS A 259 9.56 -1.07 6.72
N LEU A 260 10.21 -0.70 7.83
CA LEU A 260 9.61 0.17 8.85
C LEU A 260 9.31 1.57 8.32
N LEU A 261 10.21 2.13 7.52
CA LEU A 261 10.01 3.42 6.85
C LEU A 261 8.87 3.35 5.82
N HIS A 262 8.79 2.27 5.04
CA HIS A 262 7.71 2.08 4.08
C HIS A 262 6.34 2.02 4.76
N GLU A 263 6.22 1.25 5.86
CA GLU A 263 5.00 1.22 6.69
C GLU A 263 4.66 2.60 7.27
N HIS A 264 5.68 3.34 7.74
CA HIS A 264 5.47 4.69 8.26
C HIS A 264 4.93 5.64 7.20
N GLN A 265 5.58 5.69 6.04
CA GLN A 265 5.17 6.55 4.93
C GLN A 265 3.78 6.19 4.41
N ALA A 266 3.44 4.91 4.24
CA ALA A 266 2.12 4.50 3.77
C ALA A 266 1.00 5.01 4.68
N GLY A 267 1.16 4.87 6.00
CA GLY A 267 0.19 5.38 6.97
C GLY A 267 0.08 6.92 6.93
N PHE A 268 1.20 7.63 6.80
CA PHE A 268 1.20 9.09 6.70
C PHE A 268 0.55 9.58 5.41
N VAL A 269 1.01 9.09 4.25
CA VAL A 269 0.53 9.49 2.92
C VAL A 269 -0.97 9.23 2.81
N ASN A 270 -1.45 8.05 3.20
CA ASN A 270 -2.87 7.72 3.11
C ASN A 270 -3.75 8.67 3.93
N ARG A 271 -3.33 9.02 5.15
CA ARG A 271 -4.06 9.98 5.99
C ARG A 271 -4.08 11.39 5.39
N VAL A 272 -2.97 11.84 4.82
CA VAL A 272 -2.88 13.15 4.16
C VAL A 272 -3.81 13.19 2.93
N VAL A 273 -3.75 12.17 2.07
CA VAL A 273 -4.61 12.08 0.89
C VAL A 273 -6.08 12.04 1.29
N GLU A 274 -6.45 11.19 2.25
CA GLU A 274 -7.84 11.12 2.74
C GLU A 274 -8.30 12.49 3.26
N THR A 275 -7.46 13.19 4.03
CA THR A 275 -7.76 14.52 4.55
C THR A 275 -7.99 15.53 3.42
N HIS A 276 -7.18 15.50 2.35
CA HIS A 276 -7.37 16.35 1.18
C HIS A 276 -8.69 16.08 0.46
N TYR A 277 -9.09 14.81 0.33
CA TYR A 277 -10.36 14.46 -0.28
C TYR A 277 -11.53 14.95 0.58
N ARG A 278 -11.54 14.64 1.88
CA ARG A 278 -12.56 15.14 2.82
C ARG A 278 -12.69 16.65 2.80
N LEU A 279 -11.56 17.37 2.82
CA LEU A 279 -11.55 18.82 2.79
C LEU A 279 -12.17 19.37 1.48
N ARG A 280 -11.80 18.81 0.32
CA ARG A 280 -12.36 19.24 -0.97
C ARG A 280 -13.87 19.01 -1.03
N THR A 281 -14.36 17.86 -0.56
CA THR A 281 -15.80 17.57 -0.51
C THR A 281 -16.54 18.52 0.45
N ALA A 282 -15.97 18.78 1.63
CA ALA A 282 -16.56 19.71 2.59
C ALA A 282 -16.65 21.12 1.99
N LEU A 283 -15.57 21.63 1.38
CA LEU A 283 -15.55 22.94 0.73
C LEU A 283 -16.52 23.03 -0.46
N ALA A 284 -16.75 21.94 -1.18
CA ALA A 284 -17.72 21.88 -2.28
C ALA A 284 -19.18 21.91 -1.77
N ASN A 285 -19.44 21.39 -0.57
CA ASN A 285 -20.77 21.32 0.03
C ASN A 285 -21.18 22.61 0.80
N GLY A 286 -20.23 23.50 1.12
CA GLY A 286 -20.46 24.77 1.82
C GLY A 286 -20.28 24.69 3.34
#